data_AF-A0A3P7JI16-F1
#
_entry.id   AF-A0A3P7JI16-F1
#
_cell.length_a   1.000
_cell.length_b   1.000
_cell.length_c   1.000
_cell.angle_alpha   90.00
_cell.angle_beta   90.00
_cell.angle_gamma   90.00
#
_symmetry.space_group_name_H-M   'P 1'
#
loop_
_entity.id
_entity.type
_entity.pdbx_description
1 polymer ?
#
loop_
_entity_poly.entity_id
_entity_poly.type
_entity_poly.pdbx_seq_one_letter_code
_entity_poly.pdbx_strand_id
1 'polypeptide(L)'
;MLSYRRSNDATEFMSMVTVYNVKGQYIGFSCSLPSLCRLFTVDQSLMILSKDGTLSELTEKNLSAKLDILFKKNLFDVAVILAKSSRDGAEHLKSIHAKYGDYLYGKGDFNNAVSEYKETIGMLEPSYVIKRYLDGSRLRQLCVYLEALHDTDRYTLYHTNILLNCYAQLEERKKIQNFLEKVALDGRTDMSSIFEVLRSLKMSEDASFLAVKLSMHDHALSMMIEDLGRHATAIKYISKRPPDEACQYIEKYGRLLFEACPDETTDLLQHLIENSPGRITLAR
;
A
#
# COMPACT_ATOMS: atom_id res chain seq x y z
N MET A 1 5.60 -30.40 -80.97
CA MET A 1 5.03 -30.91 -79.71
C MET A 1 6.16 -31.11 -78.72
N LEU A 2 6.32 -30.22 -77.74
CA LEU A 2 7.23 -30.45 -76.63
C LEU A 2 6.42 -30.39 -75.34
N SER A 3 6.41 -31.51 -74.62
CA SER A 3 5.72 -31.69 -73.36
C SER A 3 6.56 -31.09 -72.23
N TYR A 4 6.03 -30.06 -71.56
CA TYR A 4 6.53 -29.62 -70.26
C TYR A 4 5.99 -30.56 -69.19
N ARG A 5 6.84 -31.45 -68.68
CA ARG A 5 6.55 -32.25 -67.47
C ARG A 5 6.54 -31.29 -66.28
N ARG A 6 5.36 -31.06 -65.71
CA ARG A 6 5.22 -30.45 -64.39
C ARG A 6 5.78 -31.45 -63.37
N SER A 7 6.95 -31.18 -62.83
CA SER A 7 7.39 -31.83 -61.59
C SER A 7 6.56 -31.24 -60.44
N ASN A 8 5.42 -31.87 -60.17
CA ASN A 8 4.87 -31.88 -58.83
C ASN A 8 5.79 -32.74 -57.98
N ASP A 9 6.71 -32.10 -57.26
CA ASP A 9 7.25 -32.55 -55.98
C ASP A 9 8.21 -31.48 -55.43
N ALA A 10 7.69 -30.26 -55.25
CA ALA A 10 8.28 -29.37 -54.27
C ALA A 10 7.55 -29.66 -52.96
N THR A 11 8.09 -30.58 -52.16
CA THR A 11 7.92 -30.45 -50.71
C THR A 11 8.35 -29.02 -50.41
N GLU A 12 7.41 -28.14 -50.04
CA GLU A 12 7.75 -26.78 -49.63
C GLU A 12 8.57 -26.90 -48.35
N PHE A 13 9.88 -27.06 -48.50
CA PHE A 13 10.77 -26.97 -47.36
C PHE A 13 10.51 -25.60 -46.75
N MET A 14 10.24 -25.57 -45.46
CA MET A 14 9.99 -24.33 -44.72
C MET A 14 11.21 -24.09 -43.85
N SER A 15 11.78 -22.90 -43.95
CA SER A 15 12.89 -22.46 -43.10
C SER A 15 12.35 -21.55 -42.01
N MET A 16 12.72 -21.82 -40.77
CA MET A 16 12.32 -20.98 -39.64
C MET A 16 13.38 -19.90 -39.40
N VAL A 17 12.96 -18.64 -39.41
CA VAL A 17 13.79 -17.51 -39.01
C VAL A 17 13.41 -17.12 -37.59
N THR A 18 14.40 -17.11 -36.70
CA THR A 18 14.22 -16.75 -35.29
C THR A 18 15.21 -15.66 -34.90
N VAL A 19 14.70 -14.57 -34.33
CA VAL A 19 15.49 -13.44 -33.83
C VAL A 19 15.53 -13.50 -32.31
N TYR A 20 16.74 -13.53 -31.76
CA TYR A 20 16.98 -13.62 -30.32
C TYR A 20 17.43 -12.29 -29.75
N ASN A 21 16.83 -11.88 -28.63
CA ASN A 21 17.39 -10.81 -27.81
C ASN A 21 18.34 -11.43 -26.79
N VAL A 22 19.65 -11.28 -27.03
CA VAL A 22 20.70 -11.87 -26.18
C VAL A 22 20.66 -11.29 -24.76
N LYS A 23 20.43 -9.98 -24.61
CA LYS A 23 20.40 -9.32 -23.29
C LYS A 23 19.16 -9.72 -22.48
N GLY A 24 18.00 -9.79 -23.13
CA GLY A 24 16.73 -10.16 -22.48
C GLY A 24 16.52 -11.67 -22.36
N GLN A 25 17.37 -12.49 -22.97
CA GLN A 25 17.26 -13.95 -23.03
C GLN A 25 15.88 -14.46 -23.52
N TYR A 26 15.30 -13.78 -24.52
CA TYR A 26 14.00 -14.17 -25.10
C TYR A 26 14.01 -14.14 -26.63
N ILE A 27 13.08 -14.88 -27.24
CA ILE A 27 12.83 -14.88 -28.68
C ILE A 27 11.98 -13.66 -29.04
N GLY A 28 12.55 -12.70 -29.75
CA GLY A 28 11.88 -11.46 -30.16
C GLY A 28 10.96 -11.64 -31.38
N PHE A 29 11.30 -12.57 -32.26
CA PHE A 29 10.54 -12.86 -33.47
C PHE A 29 10.80 -14.30 -33.94
N SER A 30 9.77 -14.97 -34.43
CA SER A 30 9.92 -16.26 -35.12
C SER A 30 8.88 -16.35 -36.22
N CYS A 31 9.30 -16.65 -37.45
CA CYS A 31 8.39 -16.91 -38.55
C CYS A 31 8.88 -18.09 -39.40
N SER A 32 7.92 -18.77 -40.02
CA SER A 32 8.20 -19.78 -41.04
C SER A 32 8.20 -19.09 -42.40
N LEU A 33 9.27 -19.29 -43.16
CA LEU A 33 9.45 -18.78 -44.50
C LEU A 33 9.63 -19.93 -45.49
N PRO A 34 9.24 -19.76 -46.76
CA PRO A 34 9.61 -20.70 -47.81
C PRO A 34 11.14 -20.87 -47.87
N SER A 35 11.62 -22.10 -48.06
CA SER A 35 13.06 -22.47 -48.03
C SER A 35 13.97 -21.76 -49.03
N LEU A 36 13.42 -21.05 -50.02
CA LEU A 36 14.20 -20.15 -50.86
C LEU A 36 13.97 -18.70 -50.43
N CYS A 37 14.67 -18.29 -49.37
CA CYS A 37 14.81 -16.89 -48.97
C CYS A 37 16.29 -16.53 -48.84
N ARG A 38 16.66 -15.32 -49.26
CA ARG A 38 17.98 -14.71 -49.01
C ARG A 38 17.84 -13.68 -47.90
N LEU A 39 18.68 -13.77 -46.88
CA LEU A 39 18.80 -12.80 -45.79
C LEU A 39 20.02 -11.91 -46.05
N PHE A 40 19.85 -10.59 -45.98
CA PHE A 40 20.95 -9.63 -46.11
C PHE A 40 20.62 -8.34 -45.35
N THR A 41 21.62 -7.49 -45.16
CA THR A 41 21.45 -6.22 -44.44
C THR A 41 21.63 -5.03 -45.37
N VAL A 42 20.77 -4.03 -45.25
CA VAL A 42 20.87 -2.73 -45.94
C VAL A 42 20.68 -1.65 -44.88
N ASP A 43 21.63 -0.72 -44.75
CA ASP A 43 21.55 0.40 -43.79
C ASP A 43 21.16 0.00 -42.36
N GLN A 44 21.72 -1.12 -41.88
CA GLN A 44 21.44 -1.74 -40.57
C GLN A 44 20.05 -2.39 -40.42
N SER A 45 19.21 -2.39 -41.46
CA SER A 45 17.96 -3.16 -41.52
C SER A 45 18.19 -4.56 -42.08
N LEU A 46 17.52 -5.55 -41.49
CA LEU A 46 17.56 -6.94 -41.95
C LEU A 46 16.46 -7.16 -43.00
N MET A 47 16.86 -7.57 -44.20
CA MET A 47 15.98 -7.76 -45.36
C MET A 47 15.85 -9.24 -45.70
N ILE A 48 14.66 -9.65 -46.10
CA ILE A 48 14.32 -10.99 -46.61
C ILE A 48 13.88 -10.85 -48.06
N LEU A 49 14.60 -11.47 -48.99
CA LEU A 49 14.16 -11.64 -50.38
C LEU A 49 13.66 -13.05 -50.60
N SER A 50 12.37 -13.18 -50.92
CA SER A 50 11.68 -14.42 -51.23
C SER A 50 11.83 -14.82 -52.70
N LYS A 51 11.63 -16.11 -53.01
CA LYS A 51 11.75 -16.67 -54.38
C LYS A 51 10.82 -16.01 -55.40
N ASP A 52 9.65 -15.55 -54.96
CA ASP A 52 8.66 -14.84 -55.77
C ASP A 52 9.07 -13.40 -56.11
N GLY A 53 10.22 -12.94 -55.62
CA GLY A 53 10.72 -11.57 -55.79
C GLY A 53 10.22 -10.60 -54.73
N THR A 54 9.43 -11.06 -53.75
CA THR A 54 8.96 -10.21 -52.65
C THR A 54 10.11 -9.87 -51.72
N LEU A 55 10.36 -8.58 -51.52
CA LEU A 55 11.33 -8.05 -50.58
C LEU A 55 10.60 -7.58 -49.32
N SER A 56 10.98 -8.10 -48.15
CA SER A 56 10.41 -7.76 -46.85
C SER A 56 11.48 -7.25 -45.90
N GLU A 57 11.18 -6.18 -45.17
CA GLU A 57 12.05 -5.63 -44.12
C GLU A 57 11.62 -6.13 -42.74
N LEU A 58 12.58 -6.56 -41.93
CA LEU A 58 12.37 -6.84 -40.51
C LEU A 58 12.59 -5.56 -39.70
N THR A 59 11.50 -4.85 -39.44
CA THR A 59 11.52 -3.64 -38.62
C THR A 59 11.34 -3.95 -37.13
N GLU A 60 12.17 -3.36 -36.28
CA GLU A 60 12.01 -3.47 -34.83
C GLU A 60 10.74 -2.73 -34.37
N LYS A 61 9.88 -3.42 -33.62
CA LYS A 61 8.69 -2.80 -33.03
C LYS A 61 9.06 -1.80 -31.93
N ASN A 62 8.26 -0.74 -31.79
CA ASN A 62 8.39 0.18 -30.66
C ASN A 62 8.14 -0.53 -29.31
N LEU A 63 8.55 0.11 -28.20
CA LEU A 63 8.45 -0.47 -26.86
C LEU A 63 7.01 -0.86 -26.50
N SER A 64 6.02 0.00 -26.79
CA SER A 64 4.61 -0.28 -26.51
C SER A 64 4.13 -1.58 -27.19
N ALA A 65 4.42 -1.75 -28.49
CA ALA A 65 4.00 -2.94 -29.23
C ALA A 65 4.73 -4.21 -28.76
N LYS A 66 5.99 -4.09 -28.30
CA LYS A 66 6.70 -5.20 -27.65
C LYS A 66 6.04 -5.59 -26.33
N LEU A 67 5.72 -4.62 -25.47
CA LEU A 67 5.04 -4.86 -24.21
C LEU A 67 3.67 -5.53 -24.42
N ASP A 68 2.88 -5.08 -25.41
CA ASP A 68 1.59 -5.70 -25.73
C ASP A 68 1.71 -7.17 -26.13
N ILE A 69 2.76 -7.52 -26.88
CA ILE A 69 3.04 -8.93 -27.23
C ILE A 69 3.41 -9.73 -25.98
N LEU A 70 4.24 -9.17 -25.09
CA LEU A 70 4.65 -9.83 -23.85
C LEU A 70 3.46 -10.04 -22.91
N PHE A 71 2.57 -9.04 -22.76
CA PHE A 71 1.35 -9.15 -21.97
C PHE A 71 0.42 -10.23 -22.51
N LYS A 72 0.21 -10.31 -23.83
CA LYS A 72 -0.60 -11.37 -24.46
C LYS A 72 -0.03 -12.77 -24.22
N LYS A 73 1.28 -12.88 -24.02
CA LYS A 73 1.98 -14.14 -23.71
C LYS A 73 2.16 -14.38 -22.21
N ASN A 74 1.65 -13.50 -21.35
CA ASN A 74 1.86 -13.51 -19.90
C ASN A 74 3.35 -13.47 -19.48
N LEU A 75 4.23 -12.90 -20.30
CA LEU A 75 5.67 -12.79 -20.04
C LEU A 75 6.00 -11.48 -19.31
N PHE A 76 5.45 -11.31 -18.10
CA PHE A 76 5.57 -10.07 -17.33
C PHE A 76 6.98 -9.81 -16.79
N ASP A 77 7.71 -10.82 -16.35
CA ASP A 77 9.10 -10.67 -15.88
C ASP A 77 9.99 -10.09 -16.99
N VAL A 78 9.82 -10.60 -18.21
CA VAL A 78 10.53 -10.10 -19.40
C VAL A 78 10.09 -8.66 -19.71
N ALA A 79 8.81 -8.32 -19.53
CA ALA A 79 8.31 -6.97 -19.73
C ALA A 79 8.95 -5.97 -18.75
N VAL A 80 9.12 -6.35 -17.48
CA VAL A 80 9.81 -5.54 -16.47
C VAL A 80 11.29 -5.35 -16.83
N ILE A 81 11.99 -6.43 -17.21
CA ILE A 81 13.40 -6.35 -17.62
C ILE A 81 13.56 -5.47 -18.87
N LEU A 82 12.67 -5.60 -19.85
CA LEU A 82 12.67 -4.81 -21.07
C LEU A 82 12.44 -3.32 -20.77
N ALA A 83 11.51 -3.00 -19.87
CA ALA A 83 11.29 -1.62 -19.45
C ALA A 83 12.49 -1.04 -18.70
N LYS A 84 13.04 -1.77 -17.71
CA LYS A 84 14.22 -1.31 -16.95
C LYS A 84 15.46 -1.09 -17.83
N SER A 85 15.58 -1.80 -18.94
CA SER A 85 16.71 -1.67 -19.88
C SER A 85 16.49 -0.63 -20.99
N SER A 86 15.29 -0.05 -21.10
CA SER A 86 14.96 0.98 -22.09
C SER A 86 15.09 2.38 -21.49
N ARG A 87 15.52 3.37 -22.30
CA ARG A 87 15.64 4.78 -21.88
C ARG A 87 14.30 5.36 -21.39
N ASP A 88 13.22 5.02 -22.06
CA ASP A 88 11.87 5.53 -21.75
C ASP A 88 11.03 4.55 -20.91
N GLY A 89 11.63 3.45 -20.44
CA GLY A 89 10.86 2.38 -19.81
C GLY A 89 10.42 2.69 -18.37
N ALA A 90 11.01 3.69 -17.72
CA ALA A 90 10.61 4.13 -16.38
C ALA A 90 9.14 4.62 -16.34
N GLU A 91 8.68 5.27 -17.40
CA GLU A 91 7.29 5.75 -17.51
C GLU A 91 6.29 4.59 -17.60
N HIS A 92 6.70 3.49 -18.24
CA HIS A 92 5.86 2.31 -18.42
C HIS A 92 5.92 1.34 -17.24
N LEU A 93 6.95 1.43 -16.38
CA LEU A 93 7.22 0.45 -15.33
C LEU A 93 6.02 0.25 -14.39
N LYS A 94 5.43 1.34 -13.89
CA LYS A 94 4.26 1.26 -13.01
C LYS A 94 3.06 0.62 -13.70
N SER A 95 2.87 0.88 -14.99
CA SER A 95 1.77 0.28 -15.78
C SER A 95 1.97 -1.21 -16.01
N ILE A 96 3.24 -1.65 -16.15
CA ILE A 96 3.61 -3.06 -16.23
C ILE A 96 3.30 -3.75 -14.90
N HIS A 97 3.74 -3.18 -13.78
CA HIS A 97 3.47 -3.69 -12.43
C HIS A 97 1.95 -3.79 -12.15
N ALA A 98 1.14 -2.83 -12.59
CA ALA A 98 -0.32 -2.89 -12.45
C ALA A 98 -0.93 -4.09 -13.21
N LYS A 99 -0.56 -4.27 -14.48
CA LYS A 99 -1.02 -5.42 -15.29
C LYS A 99 -0.52 -6.75 -14.73
N TYR A 100 0.71 -6.78 -14.21
CA TYR A 100 1.29 -7.98 -13.63
C TYR A 100 0.61 -8.36 -12.31
N GLY A 101 0.33 -7.38 -11.45
CA GLY A 101 -0.45 -7.56 -10.23
C GLY A 101 -1.85 -8.12 -10.53
N ASP A 102 -2.54 -7.58 -11.55
CA ASP A 102 -3.85 -8.09 -11.98
C ASP A 102 -3.80 -9.55 -12.47
N TYR A 103 -2.77 -9.89 -13.23
CA TYR A 103 -2.54 -11.26 -13.70
C TYR A 103 -2.31 -12.24 -12.53
N LEU A 104 -1.39 -11.89 -11.62
CA LEU A 104 -1.08 -12.72 -10.45
C LEU A 104 -2.29 -12.86 -9.52
N TYR A 105 -3.05 -11.78 -9.33
CA TYR A 105 -4.28 -11.79 -8.55
C TYR A 105 -5.31 -12.76 -9.17
N GLY A 106 -5.50 -12.71 -10.48
CA GLY A 106 -6.39 -13.64 -11.20
C GLY A 106 -5.96 -15.10 -11.13
N LYS A 107 -4.65 -15.35 -10.99
CA LYS A 107 -4.08 -16.69 -10.77
C LYS A 107 -4.21 -17.18 -9.31
N GLY A 108 -4.61 -16.31 -8.38
CA GLY A 108 -4.68 -16.61 -6.95
C GLY A 108 -3.36 -16.43 -6.19
N ASP A 109 -2.33 -15.88 -6.84
CA ASP A 109 -1.05 -15.58 -6.19
C ASP A 109 -1.08 -14.19 -5.55
N PHE A 110 -1.81 -14.10 -4.43
CA PHE A 110 -2.11 -12.82 -3.78
C PHE A 110 -0.89 -12.14 -3.15
N ASN A 111 0.12 -12.91 -2.74
CA ASN A 111 1.34 -12.41 -2.10
C ASN A 111 2.26 -11.70 -3.10
N ASN A 112 2.46 -12.32 -4.27
CA ASN A 112 3.25 -11.68 -5.32
C ASN A 112 2.44 -10.54 -5.95
N ALA A 113 1.13 -10.72 -6.15
CA ALA A 113 0.28 -9.66 -6.67
C ALA A 113 0.34 -8.38 -5.82
N VAL A 114 0.32 -8.48 -4.49
CA VAL A 114 0.41 -7.28 -3.64
C VAL A 114 1.78 -6.63 -3.71
N SER A 115 2.84 -7.41 -3.87
CA SER A 115 4.19 -6.89 -4.07
C SER A 115 4.28 -6.07 -5.35
N GLU A 116 3.66 -6.53 -6.44
CA GLU A 116 3.54 -5.78 -7.69
C GLU A 116 2.72 -4.50 -7.50
N TYR A 117 1.58 -4.56 -6.78
CA TYR A 117 0.78 -3.36 -6.53
C TYR A 117 1.52 -2.29 -5.71
N LYS A 118 2.44 -2.65 -4.80
CA LYS A 118 3.28 -1.67 -4.08
C LYS A 118 4.10 -0.80 -5.05
N GLU A 119 4.65 -1.40 -6.11
CA GLU A 119 5.44 -0.69 -7.12
C GLU A 119 4.59 0.29 -7.96
N THR A 120 3.26 0.16 -7.91
CA THR A 120 2.33 1.05 -8.62
C THR A 120 1.95 2.31 -7.84
N ILE A 121 2.38 2.43 -6.57
CA ILE A 121 2.02 3.56 -5.70
C ILE A 121 2.39 4.90 -6.36
N GLY A 122 1.44 5.84 -6.34
CA GLY A 122 1.55 7.14 -6.99
C GLY A 122 1.21 7.16 -8.49
N MET A 123 0.79 6.03 -9.06
CA MET A 123 0.13 5.97 -10.37
C MET A 123 -1.25 5.33 -10.25
N LEU A 124 -1.33 4.18 -9.59
CA LEU A 124 -2.60 3.48 -9.36
C LEU A 124 -3.29 4.03 -8.10
N GLU A 125 -4.59 4.26 -8.20
CA GLU A 125 -5.41 4.70 -7.07
C GLU A 125 -5.48 3.62 -5.97
N PRO A 126 -5.17 3.94 -4.70
CA PRO A 126 -5.18 2.98 -3.59
C PRO A 126 -6.50 2.22 -3.43
N SER A 127 -7.63 2.90 -3.68
CA SER A 127 -8.97 2.33 -3.59
C SER A 127 -9.15 1.08 -4.47
N TYR A 128 -8.48 1.02 -5.62
CA TYR A 128 -8.51 -0.12 -6.53
C TYR A 128 -7.94 -1.38 -5.86
N VAL A 129 -6.79 -1.25 -5.20
CA VAL A 129 -6.11 -2.35 -4.53
C VAL A 129 -6.86 -2.70 -3.24
N ILE A 130 -7.24 -1.71 -2.44
CA ILE A 130 -8.00 -1.91 -1.19
C ILE A 130 -9.27 -2.74 -1.45
N LYS A 131 -10.05 -2.40 -2.48
CA LYS A 131 -11.30 -3.12 -2.81
C LYS A 131 -11.07 -4.60 -3.14
N ARG A 132 -9.92 -4.95 -3.74
CA ARG A 132 -9.58 -6.35 -4.06
C ARG A 132 -9.25 -7.15 -2.78
N TYR A 133 -8.55 -6.52 -1.84
CA TYR A 133 -8.02 -7.19 -0.65
C TYR A 133 -8.86 -7.01 0.62
N LEU A 134 -10.01 -6.32 0.56
CA LEU A 134 -10.90 -6.07 1.71
C LEU A 134 -11.54 -7.34 2.31
N ASP A 135 -11.58 -8.43 1.54
CA ASP A 135 -12.06 -9.72 2.02
C ASP A 135 -11.20 -10.23 3.18
N GLY A 136 -11.84 -10.67 4.27
CA GLY A 136 -11.19 -11.07 5.52
C GLY A 136 -10.09 -12.13 5.35
N SER A 137 -10.17 -12.95 4.31
CA SER A 137 -9.13 -13.95 3.99
C SER A 137 -7.78 -13.35 3.54
N ARG A 138 -7.76 -12.06 3.18
CA ARG A 138 -6.63 -11.38 2.52
C ARG A 138 -6.11 -10.15 3.29
N LEU A 139 -6.51 -9.99 4.56
CA LEU A 139 -6.15 -8.82 5.37
C LEU A 139 -4.65 -8.64 5.55
N ARG A 140 -3.87 -9.73 5.61
CA ARG A 140 -2.40 -9.64 5.73
C ARG A 140 -1.77 -8.95 4.51
N GLN A 141 -2.24 -9.28 3.30
CA GLN A 141 -1.78 -8.64 2.09
C GLN A 141 -2.25 -7.18 2.04
N LEU A 142 -3.49 -6.90 2.46
CA LEU A 142 -3.98 -5.53 2.57
C LEU A 142 -3.09 -4.68 3.51
N CYS A 143 -2.69 -5.23 4.66
CA CYS A 143 -1.76 -4.56 5.57
C CYS A 143 -0.44 -4.21 4.88
N VAL A 144 0.17 -5.15 4.16
CA VAL A 144 1.44 -4.92 3.44
C VAL A 144 1.33 -3.78 2.42
N TYR A 145 0.20 -3.65 1.74
CA TYR A 145 -0.03 -2.55 0.80
C TYR A 145 -0.23 -1.20 1.52
N LEU A 146 -1.02 -1.18 2.59
CA LEU A 146 -1.28 0.03 3.37
C LEU A 146 -0.02 0.51 4.11
N GLU A 147 0.78 -0.40 4.66
CA GLU A 147 2.11 -0.11 5.23
C GLU A 147 3.00 0.58 4.18
N ALA A 148 3.01 0.09 2.94
CA ALA A 148 3.77 0.72 1.86
C ALA A 148 3.26 2.12 1.46
N LEU A 149 1.96 2.39 1.60
CA LEU A 149 1.42 3.74 1.41
C LEU A 149 1.91 4.70 2.50
N HIS A 150 2.05 4.21 3.74
CA HIS A 150 2.65 4.98 4.82
C HIS A 150 4.15 5.22 4.58
N ASP A 151 4.90 4.20 4.19
CA ASP A 151 6.35 4.31 3.91
C ASP A 151 6.66 5.28 2.75
N THR A 152 5.70 5.49 1.85
CA THR A 152 5.83 6.41 0.69
C THR A 152 5.14 7.75 0.88
N ASP A 153 4.62 8.03 2.08
CA ASP A 153 3.89 9.26 2.42
C ASP A 153 2.67 9.56 1.53
N ARG A 154 2.07 8.53 0.91
CA ARG A 154 0.91 8.66 0.01
C ARG A 154 -0.37 8.09 0.63
N TYR A 155 -0.49 8.25 1.94
CA TYR A 155 -1.65 7.80 2.70
C TYR A 155 -2.62 8.94 3.01
N THR A 156 -3.84 8.57 3.41
CA THR A 156 -4.85 9.46 3.95
C THR A 156 -5.31 8.91 5.30
N LEU A 157 -6.02 9.69 6.11
CA LEU A 157 -6.61 9.19 7.36
C LEU A 157 -7.51 7.97 7.11
N TYR A 158 -8.21 7.92 5.98
CA TYR A 158 -9.01 6.76 5.59
C TYR A 158 -8.15 5.49 5.45
N HIS A 159 -6.96 5.59 4.85
CA HIS A 159 -6.03 4.46 4.75
C HIS A 159 -5.51 4.01 6.12
N THR A 160 -5.18 4.97 6.99
CA THR A 160 -4.77 4.69 8.38
C THR A 160 -5.87 3.94 9.13
N ASN A 161 -7.12 4.36 8.99
CA ASN A 161 -8.25 3.73 9.65
C ASN A 161 -8.46 2.29 9.19
N ILE A 162 -8.34 2.03 7.88
CA ILE A 162 -8.40 0.67 7.36
C ILE A 162 -7.26 -0.17 7.93
N LEU A 163 -6.03 0.36 7.97
CA LEU A 163 -4.87 -0.37 8.49
C LEU A 163 -5.05 -0.75 9.97
N LEU A 164 -5.50 0.19 10.80
CA LEU A 164 -5.80 -0.07 12.22
C LEU A 164 -6.92 -1.11 12.39
N ASN A 165 -7.98 -1.03 11.58
CA ASN A 165 -9.03 -2.04 11.56
C ASN A 165 -8.46 -3.43 11.19
N CYS A 166 -7.62 -3.50 10.16
CA CYS A 166 -7.00 -4.76 9.73
C CYS A 166 -6.12 -5.36 10.84
N TYR A 167 -5.29 -4.54 11.49
CA TYR A 167 -4.48 -5.03 12.61
C TYR A 167 -5.31 -5.49 13.80
N ALA A 168 -6.41 -4.78 14.12
CA ALA A 168 -7.31 -5.18 15.20
C ALA A 168 -7.98 -6.53 14.89
N GLN A 169 -8.43 -6.74 13.65
CA GLN A 169 -9.01 -8.01 13.20
C GLN A 169 -8.00 -9.16 13.17
N LEU A 170 -6.72 -8.87 12.91
CA LEU A 170 -5.64 -9.86 12.93
C LEU A 170 -5.05 -10.07 14.33
N GLU A 171 -5.53 -9.35 15.35
CA GLU A 171 -5.01 -9.37 16.73
C GLU A 171 -3.51 -9.00 16.85
N GLU A 172 -2.99 -8.23 15.89
CA GLU A 172 -1.57 -7.85 15.78
C GLU A 172 -1.24 -6.64 16.69
N ARG A 173 -1.46 -6.77 17.99
CA ARG A 173 -1.32 -5.67 18.97
C ARG A 173 0.05 -4.98 18.93
N LYS A 174 1.12 -5.75 18.75
CA LYS A 174 2.49 -5.22 18.65
C LYS A 174 2.68 -4.32 17.42
N LYS A 175 2.07 -4.69 16.29
CA LYS A 175 2.13 -3.88 15.07
C LYS A 175 1.39 -2.57 15.25
N ILE A 176 0.23 -2.61 15.91
CA ILE A 176 -0.55 -1.39 16.23
C ILE A 176 0.30 -0.43 17.06
N GLN A 177 0.89 -0.90 18.15
CA GLN A 177 1.71 -0.05 19.03
C GLN A 177 2.89 0.56 18.27
N ASN A 178 3.67 -0.24 17.54
CA ASN A 178 4.80 0.25 16.75
C ASN A 178 4.37 1.25 15.67
N PHE A 179 3.22 1.00 15.04
CA PHE A 179 2.69 1.88 14.01
C PHE A 179 2.21 3.21 14.58
N LEU A 180 1.47 3.19 15.70
CA LEU A 180 1.00 4.39 16.37
C LEU A 180 2.15 5.27 16.88
N GLU A 181 3.23 4.66 17.38
CA GLU A 181 4.43 5.40 17.76
C GLU A 181 5.08 6.11 16.57
N LYS A 182 5.16 5.45 15.41
CA LYS A 182 5.66 6.08 14.17
C LYS A 182 4.77 7.24 13.74
N VAL A 183 3.45 7.02 13.65
CA VAL A 183 2.49 8.05 13.22
C VAL A 183 2.52 9.27 14.13
N ALA A 184 2.68 9.07 15.44
CA ALA A 184 2.80 10.16 16.40
C ALA A 184 4.10 10.99 16.21
N LEU A 185 5.18 10.36 15.78
CA LEU A 185 6.45 11.04 15.48
C LEU A 185 6.42 11.78 14.14
N ASP A 186 5.67 11.27 13.16
CA ASP A 186 5.59 11.85 11.82
C ASP A 186 4.93 13.23 11.80
N GLY A 187 4.07 13.55 12.80
CA GLY A 187 3.42 14.85 12.97
C GLY A 187 2.43 15.24 11.86
N ARG A 188 2.22 14.38 10.85
CA ARG A 188 1.31 14.62 9.72
C ARG A 188 -0.13 14.23 9.98
N THR A 189 -0.33 13.28 10.89
CA THR A 189 -1.66 12.74 11.21
C THR A 189 -2.17 13.39 12.48
N ASP A 190 -3.42 13.83 12.45
CA ASP A 190 -4.10 14.28 13.66
C ASP A 190 -4.35 13.09 14.60
N MET A 191 -3.67 13.10 15.74
CA MET A 191 -3.78 12.05 16.74
C MET A 191 -5.16 11.99 17.40
N SER A 192 -5.91 13.10 17.41
CA SER A 192 -7.28 13.15 17.94
C SER A 192 -8.19 12.21 17.14
N SER A 193 -8.14 12.31 15.81
CA SER A 193 -8.83 11.41 14.89
C SER A 193 -8.42 9.94 15.06
N ILE A 194 -7.14 9.67 15.35
CA ILE A 194 -6.66 8.31 15.60
C ILE A 194 -7.22 7.75 16.91
N PHE A 195 -7.34 8.56 17.96
CA PHE A 195 -7.97 8.12 19.20
C PHE A 195 -9.43 7.76 19.00
N GLU A 196 -10.20 8.53 18.24
CA GLU A 196 -11.60 8.19 17.93
C GLU A 196 -11.71 6.82 17.23
N VAL A 197 -10.80 6.54 16.29
CA VAL A 197 -10.74 5.26 15.58
C VAL A 197 -10.42 4.13 16.55
N LEU A 198 -9.42 4.31 17.43
CA LEU A 198 -9.07 3.30 18.44
C LEU A 198 -10.22 3.06 19.44
N ARG A 199 -10.98 4.09 19.81
CA ARG A 199 -12.20 3.94 20.63
C ARG A 199 -13.25 3.09 19.91
N SER A 200 -13.49 3.36 18.62
CA SER A 200 -14.44 2.56 17.81
C SER A 200 -14.04 1.08 17.71
N LEU A 201 -12.73 0.80 17.78
CA LEU A 201 -12.14 -0.54 17.77
C LEU A 201 -12.14 -1.22 19.15
N LYS A 202 -12.73 -0.59 20.19
CA LYS A 202 -12.69 -1.05 21.59
C LYS A 202 -11.27 -1.18 22.15
N MET A 203 -10.34 -0.38 21.64
CA MET A 203 -8.94 -0.33 22.07
C MET A 203 -8.64 0.89 22.94
N SER A 204 -9.63 1.36 23.72
CA SER A 204 -9.49 2.55 24.57
C SER A 204 -8.36 2.44 25.60
N GLU A 205 -7.97 1.23 26.02
CA GLU A 205 -6.82 1.04 26.91
C GLU A 205 -5.49 1.40 26.23
N ASP A 206 -5.19 0.81 25.08
CA ASP A 206 -3.99 1.11 24.29
C ASP A 206 -3.95 2.60 23.88
N ALA A 207 -5.11 3.14 23.50
CA ALA A 207 -5.27 4.55 23.15
C ALA A 207 -5.01 5.49 24.34
N SER A 208 -5.52 5.15 25.52
CA SER A 208 -5.27 5.93 26.75
C SER A 208 -3.79 5.97 27.10
N PHE A 209 -3.09 4.84 26.98
CA PHE A 209 -1.65 4.75 27.25
C PHE A 209 -0.85 5.62 26.28
N LEU A 210 -1.18 5.57 24.99
CA LEU A 210 -0.55 6.42 23.98
C LEU A 210 -0.82 7.91 24.25
N ALA A 211 -2.05 8.28 24.61
CA ALA A 211 -2.40 9.66 24.93
C ALA A 211 -1.63 10.20 26.15
N VAL A 212 -1.39 9.38 27.18
CA VAL A 212 -0.50 9.73 28.30
C VAL A 212 0.93 9.97 27.80
N LYS A 213 1.46 9.09 26.95
CA LYS A 213 2.82 9.19 26.41
C LYS A 213 3.01 10.45 25.55
N LEU A 214 1.99 10.87 24.82
CA LEU A 214 2.00 12.07 23.97
C LEU A 214 1.64 13.36 24.73
N SER A 215 1.45 13.30 26.05
CA SER A 215 0.98 14.44 26.86
C SER A 215 -0.37 15.02 26.41
N MET A 216 -1.21 14.22 25.75
CA MET A 216 -2.58 14.58 25.36
C MET A 216 -3.55 14.24 26.50
N HIS A 217 -3.39 14.94 27.61
CA HIS A 217 -4.02 14.63 28.90
C HIS A 217 -5.56 14.61 28.85
N ASP A 218 -6.20 15.52 28.11
CA ASP A 218 -7.67 15.56 27.96
C ASP A 218 -8.23 14.31 27.27
N HIS A 219 -7.56 13.85 26.21
CA HIS A 219 -7.93 12.63 25.50
C HIS A 219 -7.70 11.38 26.37
N ALA A 220 -6.59 11.36 27.12
CA ALA A 220 -6.31 10.27 28.06
C ALA A 220 -7.39 10.17 29.15
N LEU A 221 -7.78 11.31 29.73
CA LEU A 221 -8.78 11.38 30.80
C LEU A 221 -10.18 11.03 30.32
N SER A 222 -10.62 11.55 29.17
CA SER A 222 -11.90 11.14 28.57
C SER A 222 -11.95 9.63 28.32
N MET A 223 -10.89 9.03 27.77
CA MET A 223 -10.85 7.56 27.60
C MET A 223 -10.88 6.80 28.94
N MET A 224 -10.16 7.27 29.96
CA MET A 224 -10.15 6.61 31.27
C MET A 224 -11.50 6.70 31.99
N ILE A 225 -12.18 7.83 31.90
CA ILE A 225 -13.41 8.12 32.64
C ILE A 225 -14.64 7.64 31.89
N GLU A 226 -14.77 7.96 30.60
CA GLU A 226 -15.98 7.70 29.80
C GLU A 226 -15.99 6.29 29.23
N ASP A 227 -14.86 5.81 28.70
CA ASP A 227 -14.82 4.51 28.02
C ASP A 227 -14.45 3.34 28.96
N LEU A 228 -13.42 3.52 29.79
CA LEU A 228 -12.84 2.44 30.59
C LEU A 228 -13.41 2.34 32.02
N GLY A 229 -14.11 3.36 32.50
CA GLY A 229 -14.63 3.42 33.88
C GLY A 229 -13.54 3.37 34.96
N ARG A 230 -12.29 3.70 34.63
CA ARG A 230 -11.14 3.63 35.55
C ARG A 230 -10.99 4.93 36.34
N HIS A 231 -12.06 5.30 37.05
CA HIS A 231 -12.17 6.58 37.78
C HIS A 231 -11.04 6.77 38.81
N ALA A 232 -10.76 5.75 39.64
CA ALA A 232 -9.67 5.82 40.62
C ALA A 232 -8.28 6.09 39.99
N THR A 233 -8.00 5.52 38.80
CA THR A 233 -6.74 5.82 38.10
C THR A 233 -6.72 7.22 37.49
N ALA A 234 -7.87 7.70 37.00
CA ALA A 234 -8.02 9.05 36.48
C ALA A 234 -7.80 10.10 37.58
N ILE A 235 -8.36 9.89 38.78
CA ILE A 235 -8.16 10.74 39.96
C ILE A 235 -6.68 10.79 40.33
N LYS A 236 -6.02 9.62 40.43
CA LYS A 236 -4.56 9.55 40.68
C LYS A 236 -3.76 10.25 39.58
N TYR A 237 -4.19 10.18 38.33
CA TYR A 237 -3.53 10.87 37.23
C TYR A 237 -3.67 12.39 37.34
N ILE A 238 -4.89 12.90 37.62
CA ILE A 238 -5.17 14.33 37.84
C ILE A 238 -4.36 14.87 39.03
N SER A 239 -4.27 14.12 40.13
CA SER A 239 -3.51 14.52 41.33
C SER A 239 -2.02 14.80 41.08
N LYS A 240 -1.46 14.23 40.01
CA LYS A 240 -0.06 14.38 39.62
C LYS A 240 0.15 15.51 38.60
N ARG A 241 -0.89 16.25 38.24
CA ARG A 241 -0.82 17.40 37.32
C ARG A 241 -0.67 18.71 38.10
N PRO A 242 -0.19 19.78 37.46
CA PRO A 242 -0.19 21.12 38.05
C PRO A 242 -1.58 21.51 38.55
N PRO A 243 -1.70 22.29 39.64
CA PRO A 243 -2.99 22.63 40.24
C PRO A 243 -3.93 23.32 39.25
N ASP A 244 -3.43 24.18 38.37
CA ASP A 244 -4.23 24.89 37.37
C ASP A 244 -4.87 23.92 36.36
N GLU A 245 -4.12 22.94 35.84
CA GLU A 245 -4.64 21.92 34.92
C GLU A 245 -5.59 20.95 35.65
N ALA A 246 -5.24 20.57 36.89
CA ALA A 246 -6.06 19.67 37.69
C ALA A 246 -7.45 20.28 37.97
N CYS A 247 -7.52 21.58 38.26
CA CYS A 247 -8.77 22.32 38.40
C CYS A 247 -9.62 22.26 37.12
N GLN A 248 -9.03 22.48 35.94
CA GLN A 248 -9.76 22.40 34.67
C GLN A 248 -10.35 20.99 34.42
N TYR A 249 -9.60 19.94 34.74
CA TYR A 249 -10.09 18.57 34.59
C TYR A 249 -11.18 18.22 35.60
N ILE A 250 -11.11 18.75 36.82
CA ILE A 250 -12.18 18.60 37.80
C ILE A 250 -13.43 19.38 37.41
N GLU A 251 -13.30 20.58 36.86
CA GLU A 251 -14.46 21.32 36.33
C GLU A 251 -15.16 20.52 35.23
N LYS A 252 -14.38 19.86 34.36
CA LYS A 252 -14.91 19.09 33.23
C LYS A 252 -15.47 17.72 33.62
N TYR A 253 -14.75 16.97 34.45
CA TYR A 253 -15.06 15.56 34.75
C TYR A 253 -15.49 15.31 36.20
N GLY A 254 -15.44 16.32 37.07
CA GLY A 254 -15.63 16.18 38.52
C GLY A 254 -16.98 15.59 38.89
N ARG A 255 -18.04 15.90 38.13
CA ARG A 255 -19.36 15.27 38.35
C ARG A 255 -19.31 13.75 38.18
N LEU A 256 -18.72 13.26 37.09
CA LEU A 256 -18.59 11.83 36.80
C LEU A 256 -17.69 11.14 37.83
N LEU A 257 -16.61 11.80 38.24
CA LEU A 257 -15.70 11.28 39.26
C LEU A 257 -16.38 11.22 40.64
N PHE A 258 -17.17 12.23 41.01
CA PHE A 258 -17.89 12.27 42.28
C PHE A 258 -19.01 11.24 42.36
N GLU A 259 -19.73 11.01 41.25
CA GLU A 259 -20.77 9.98 41.16
C GLU A 259 -20.18 8.56 41.31
N ALA A 260 -18.96 8.32 40.79
CA ALA A 260 -18.32 7.01 40.83
C ALA A 260 -17.46 6.75 42.08
N CYS A 261 -16.68 7.74 42.51
CA CYS A 261 -15.67 7.64 43.58
C CYS A 261 -15.72 8.91 44.46
N PRO A 262 -16.75 9.09 45.31
CA PRO A 262 -16.96 10.31 46.07
C PRO A 262 -15.81 10.61 47.04
N ASP A 263 -15.39 9.62 47.84
CA ASP A 263 -14.34 9.79 48.87
C ASP A 263 -12.99 10.23 48.24
N GLU A 264 -12.57 9.53 47.19
CA GLU A 264 -11.31 9.81 46.47
C GLU A 264 -11.36 11.16 45.74
N THR A 265 -12.54 11.57 45.28
CA THR A 265 -12.74 12.87 44.62
C THR A 265 -12.73 14.00 45.64
N THR A 266 -13.32 13.81 46.82
CA THR A 266 -13.26 14.79 47.92
C THR A 266 -11.83 14.98 48.43
N ASP A 267 -11.06 13.91 48.55
CA ASP A 267 -9.65 13.98 48.95
C ASP A 267 -8.83 14.79 47.94
N LEU A 268 -9.06 14.57 46.64
CA LEU A 268 -8.41 15.33 45.56
C LEU A 268 -8.77 16.83 45.63
N LEU A 269 -10.05 17.14 45.83
CA LEU A 269 -10.53 18.53 45.96
C LEU A 269 -9.90 19.24 47.16
N GLN A 270 -9.84 18.57 48.31
CA GLN A 270 -9.21 19.10 49.51
C GLN A 270 -7.72 19.40 49.24
N HIS A 271 -7.02 18.45 48.63
CA HIS A 271 -5.60 18.59 48.29
C HIS A 271 -5.32 19.74 47.31
N LEU A 272 -6.24 20.04 46.39
CA LEU A 272 -6.10 21.16 45.45
C LEU A 272 -6.37 22.51 46.10
N ILE A 273 -7.35 22.58 47.01
CA ILE A 273 -7.66 23.80 47.76
C ILE A 273 -6.47 24.16 48.67
N GLU A 274 -5.90 23.18 49.38
CA GLU A 274 -4.75 23.38 50.28
C GLU A 274 -3.48 23.83 49.55
N ASN A 275 -3.30 23.41 48.29
CA ASN A 275 -2.11 23.74 47.48
C ASN A 275 -2.33 24.91 46.49
N SER A 276 -3.52 25.53 46.48
CA SER A 276 -3.79 26.68 45.63
C SER A 276 -3.16 27.96 46.24
N PRO A 277 -2.27 28.68 45.53
CA PRO A 277 -1.76 29.96 45.99
C PRO A 277 -2.85 31.03 45.86
N GLY A 278 -3.72 31.10 46.88
CA GLY A 278 -4.54 32.26 47.22
C GLY A 278 -5.42 32.85 46.12
N ARG A 279 -6.67 32.36 46.01
CA ARG A 279 -7.92 33.15 46.12
C ARG A 279 -9.09 32.33 45.60
N ILE A 280 -9.87 31.78 46.52
CA ILE A 280 -11.31 31.64 46.29
C ILE A 280 -11.99 32.46 47.38
N THR A 281 -12.20 33.74 47.09
CA THR A 281 -13.28 34.49 47.71
C THR A 281 -14.57 33.77 47.33
N LEU A 282 -15.12 33.01 48.27
CA LEU A 282 -16.51 32.58 48.26
C LEU A 282 -17.38 33.84 48.26
N ALA A 283 -17.81 34.28 47.07
CA ALA A 283 -18.92 35.19 46.97
C ALA A 283 -20.19 34.40 47.29
N ARG A 284 -20.79 34.76 48.42
CA ARG A 284 -22.10 34.33 48.92
C ARG A 284 -23.20 34.44 47.87
#